data_AF-A0A3L9M8Q4-F1
#
_entry.id   AF-A0A3L9M8Q4-F1
#
_cell.length_a   1.000
_cell.length_b   1.000
_cell.length_c   1.000
_cell.angle_alpha   90.00
_cell.angle_beta   90.00
_cell.angle_gamma   90.00
#
_symmetry.space_group_name_H-M   'P 1'
#
loop_
_entity.id
_entity.type
_entity.pdbx_description
1 polymer ?
#
loop_
_entity_poly.entity_id
_entity_poly.type
_entity_poly.pdbx_seq_one_letter_code
_entity_poly.pdbx_strand_id
1 'polypeptide(L)'
;MGQEFVVNTPNGVIVRDSPNGKKVGKLFNGTKLTVEKKLAAFSVTDNGKIIDGNWVKVKIDPSNFEFNEDLNSSYDLDKLYLFDGFITSLEDYLNEKELIISKYSALKNYYLAKDYNVFALKGDFFGDGIQDDLFRMIDENGSVRIIILNHQQDGSKIYGLGGLKDPFSINDYDFGVLSKVPKGTTLWSNYDDDFRELKDVPKNELVKLNYDAIYVHNAEACGGGYIFWKNNKWNWLQQE
;
A
#
# COMPACT_ATOMS: atom_id res chain seq x y z
N MET A 1 -1.75 5.22 -26.32
CA MET A 1 -1.08 4.89 -25.05
C MET A 1 -1.93 5.49 -23.95
N GLY A 2 -2.36 4.71 -22.96
CA GLY A 2 -3.13 5.24 -21.83
C GLY A 2 -2.23 6.05 -20.90
N GLN A 3 -2.82 6.95 -20.12
CA GLN A 3 -2.09 7.75 -19.13
C GLN A 3 -2.00 6.95 -17.82
N GLU A 4 -0.83 6.99 -17.17
CA GLU A 4 -0.58 6.29 -15.91
C GLU A 4 -1.03 7.13 -14.71
N PHE A 5 -1.64 6.44 -13.75
CA PHE A 5 -2.18 7.01 -12.53
C PHE A 5 -1.80 6.15 -11.34
N VAL A 6 -1.95 6.72 -10.15
CA VAL A 6 -1.77 6.05 -8.86
C VAL A 6 -3.02 6.26 -8.01
N VAL A 7 -3.45 5.21 -7.30
CA VAL A 7 -4.52 5.32 -6.31
C VAL A 7 -4.03 6.16 -5.12
N ASN A 8 -4.62 7.33 -4.91
CA ASN A 8 -4.17 8.31 -3.91
C ASN A 8 -5.24 8.58 -2.85
N THR A 9 -5.77 7.52 -2.25
CA THR A 9 -6.75 7.60 -1.16
C THR A 9 -6.42 6.57 -0.07
N PRO A 10 -6.52 6.91 1.24
CA PRO A 10 -6.08 6.03 2.32
C PRO A 10 -6.76 4.66 2.35
N ASN A 11 -7.99 4.60 1.85
CA ASN A 11 -8.82 3.39 1.87
C ASN A 11 -8.80 2.63 0.56
N GLY A 12 -8.01 3.05 -0.44
CA GLY A 12 -8.06 2.48 -1.79
C GLY A 12 -9.34 2.88 -2.56
N VAL A 13 -9.50 2.36 -3.77
CA VAL A 13 -10.63 2.67 -4.66
C VAL A 13 -11.35 1.39 -5.09
N ILE A 14 -12.68 1.45 -5.08
CA ILE A 14 -13.53 0.34 -5.52
C ILE A 14 -13.54 0.28 -7.05
N VAL A 15 -13.37 -0.91 -7.59
CA VAL A 15 -13.47 -1.20 -9.03
C VAL A 15 -14.77 -1.92 -9.31
N ARG A 16 -15.37 -1.62 -10.48
CA ARG A 16 -16.67 -2.11 -10.92
C ARG A 16 -16.63 -2.65 -12.34
N ASP A 17 -17.61 -3.49 -12.67
CA ASP A 17 -17.82 -4.07 -14.01
C ASP A 17 -18.42 -3.09 -15.04
N SER A 18 -18.95 -1.97 -14.55
CA SER A 18 -19.56 -0.88 -15.31
C SER A 18 -19.73 0.34 -14.42
N PRO A 19 -19.91 1.55 -14.99
CA PRO A 19 -20.28 2.74 -14.21
C PRO A 19 -21.52 2.47 -13.34
N ASN A 20 -21.41 2.67 -12.03
CA ASN A 20 -22.45 2.32 -11.04
C ASN A 20 -22.87 0.84 -10.99
N GLY A 21 -22.14 -0.06 -11.65
CA GLY A 21 -22.41 -1.49 -11.71
C GLY A 21 -22.00 -2.26 -10.47
N LYS A 22 -21.82 -3.57 -10.59
CA LYS A 22 -21.42 -4.41 -9.46
C LYS A 22 -19.97 -4.11 -9.08
N LYS A 23 -19.70 -4.13 -7.78
CA LYS A 23 -18.31 -4.09 -7.28
C LYS A 23 -17.63 -5.38 -7.72
N VAL A 24 -16.46 -5.26 -8.35
CA VAL A 24 -15.62 -6.37 -8.79
C VAL A 24 -14.51 -6.63 -7.77
N GLY A 25 -14.06 -5.57 -7.11
CA GLY A 25 -12.97 -5.64 -6.15
C GLY A 25 -12.43 -4.26 -5.83
N LYS A 26 -11.16 -4.21 -5.46
CA LYS A 26 -10.52 -3.01 -4.91
C LYS A 26 -9.07 -2.89 -5.32
N LEU A 27 -8.64 -1.66 -5.60
CA LEU A 27 -7.23 -1.29 -5.68
C LEU A 27 -6.82 -0.59 -4.39
N PHE A 28 -5.65 -0.95 -3.87
CA PHE A 28 -5.11 -0.35 -2.66
C PHE A 28 -4.41 0.98 -2.93
N ASN A 29 -4.22 1.79 -1.88
CA ASN A 29 -3.41 3.01 -1.94
C ASN A 29 -2.03 2.71 -2.55
N GLY A 30 -1.51 3.65 -3.36
CA GLY A 30 -0.18 3.53 -3.96
C GLY A 30 -0.11 2.62 -5.19
N THR A 31 -1.19 1.89 -5.52
CA THR A 31 -1.23 0.99 -6.69
C THR A 31 -1.26 1.81 -7.99
N LYS A 32 -0.42 1.43 -8.96
CA LYS A 32 -0.45 2.00 -10.30
C LYS A 32 -1.54 1.39 -11.16
N LEU A 33 -2.02 2.18 -12.11
CA LEU A 33 -3.01 1.76 -13.10
C LEU A 33 -2.92 2.61 -14.36
N THR A 34 -3.53 2.13 -15.44
CA THR A 34 -3.67 2.90 -16.68
C THR A 34 -5.13 3.30 -16.88
N VAL A 35 -5.38 4.59 -17.11
CA VAL A 35 -6.70 5.06 -17.57
C VAL A 35 -6.75 4.99 -19.08
N GLU A 36 -7.68 4.21 -19.61
CA GLU A 36 -7.89 4.04 -21.05
C GLU A 36 -8.85 5.08 -21.61
N LYS A 37 -9.91 5.39 -20.85
CA LYS A 37 -10.98 6.27 -21.32
C LYS A 37 -11.69 6.96 -20.17
N LYS A 38 -11.84 8.28 -20.28
CA LYS A 38 -12.69 9.09 -19.41
C LYS A 38 -14.14 9.05 -19.90
N LEU A 39 -15.08 8.88 -18.97
CA LEU A 39 -16.51 8.74 -19.24
C LEU A 39 -17.29 9.88 -18.57
N ALA A 40 -18.59 9.68 -18.38
CA ALA A 40 -19.50 10.68 -17.82
C ALA A 40 -19.01 11.22 -16.46
N ALA A 41 -19.26 12.50 -16.25
CA ALA A 41 -19.05 13.14 -14.97
C ALA A 41 -19.88 12.47 -13.89
N PHE A 42 -19.33 12.41 -12.69
CA PHE A 42 -19.93 11.77 -11.53
C PHE A 42 -19.42 12.46 -10.26
N SER A 43 -20.17 12.33 -9.18
CA SER A 43 -19.76 12.85 -7.88
C SER A 43 -20.08 11.83 -6.80
N VAL A 44 -19.23 11.76 -5.79
CA VAL A 44 -19.42 10.89 -4.62
C VAL A 44 -19.35 11.72 -3.35
N THR A 45 -20.07 11.27 -2.32
CA THR A 45 -19.90 11.81 -0.97
C THR A 45 -18.94 10.92 -0.20
N ASP A 46 -17.79 11.46 0.18
CA ASP A 46 -16.81 10.80 1.05
C ASP A 46 -16.64 11.62 2.33
N ASN A 47 -16.91 11.00 3.48
CA ASN A 47 -16.84 11.66 4.79
C ASN A 47 -17.59 13.01 4.86
N GLY A 48 -18.76 13.09 4.22
CA GLY A 48 -19.60 14.30 4.18
C GLY A 48 -19.15 15.37 3.19
N LYS A 49 -18.05 15.16 2.46
CA LYS A 49 -17.57 16.05 1.39
C LYS A 49 -17.96 15.50 0.02
N ILE A 50 -18.40 16.39 -0.86
CA ILE A 50 -18.64 16.06 -2.26
C ILE A 50 -17.29 16.07 -2.99
N ILE A 51 -16.98 14.98 -3.68
CA ILE A 51 -15.83 14.84 -4.56
C ILE A 51 -16.38 14.69 -5.98
N ASP A 52 -16.04 15.65 -6.83
CA ASP A 52 -16.41 15.64 -8.25
C ASP A 52 -15.33 14.95 -9.08
N GLY A 53 -15.76 14.28 -10.15
CA GLY A 53 -14.88 13.56 -11.05
C GLY A 53 -15.66 12.91 -12.18
N ASN A 54 -15.17 11.76 -12.62
CA ASN A 54 -15.74 11.00 -13.71
C ASN A 54 -15.59 9.50 -13.45
N TRP A 55 -16.46 8.72 -14.09
CA TRP A 55 -16.13 7.32 -14.32
C TRP A 55 -14.99 7.23 -15.33
N VAL A 56 -14.06 6.31 -15.10
CA VAL A 56 -12.99 5.98 -16.03
C VAL A 56 -12.96 4.49 -16.29
N LYS A 57 -12.68 4.11 -17.54
CA LYS A 57 -12.29 2.76 -17.92
C LYS A 57 -10.80 2.61 -17.68
N VAL A 58 -10.41 1.51 -17.03
CA VAL A 58 -9.03 1.30 -16.59
C VAL A 58 -8.52 -0.06 -17.02
N LYS A 59 -7.20 -0.14 -17.22
CA LYS A 59 -6.45 -1.39 -17.31
C LYS A 59 -5.66 -1.56 -16.02
N ILE A 60 -5.82 -2.72 -15.40
CA ILE A 60 -5.27 -3.07 -14.10
C ILE A 60 -4.43 -4.33 -14.26
N ASP A 61 -3.27 -4.37 -13.61
CA ASP A 61 -2.51 -5.61 -13.42
C ASP A 61 -3.20 -6.46 -12.34
N PRO A 62 -3.66 -7.69 -12.65
CA PRO A 62 -4.36 -8.55 -11.70
C PRO A 62 -3.59 -8.86 -10.42
N SER A 63 -2.25 -8.82 -10.46
CA SER A 63 -1.42 -9.02 -9.26
C SER A 63 -1.63 -7.96 -8.18
N ASN A 64 -2.20 -6.81 -8.56
CA ASN A 64 -2.39 -5.66 -7.69
C ASN A 64 -3.86 -5.43 -7.30
N PHE A 65 -4.71 -6.42 -7.57
CA PHE A 65 -6.16 -6.32 -7.45
C PHE A 65 -6.71 -7.33 -6.45
N GLU A 66 -7.42 -6.84 -5.43
CA GLU A 66 -8.17 -7.70 -4.53
C GLU A 66 -9.56 -7.93 -5.13
N PHE A 67 -9.80 -9.16 -5.59
CA PHE A 67 -11.11 -9.57 -6.09
C PHE A 67 -12.08 -9.75 -4.94
N ASN A 68 -13.34 -9.42 -5.17
CA ASN A 68 -14.41 -9.73 -4.23
C ASN A 68 -14.76 -11.23 -4.32
N GLU A 69 -14.53 -11.97 -3.24
CA GLU A 69 -14.72 -13.43 -3.18
C GLU A 69 -16.18 -13.87 -3.39
N ASP A 70 -17.15 -12.99 -3.11
CA ASP A 70 -18.59 -13.29 -3.21
C ASP A 70 -19.14 -13.37 -4.65
N LEU A 71 -18.29 -13.20 -5.67
CA LEU A 71 -18.70 -13.14 -7.08
C LEU A 71 -18.36 -14.46 -7.79
N ASN A 72 -19.38 -15.32 -7.93
CA ASN A 72 -19.32 -16.63 -8.59
C ASN A 72 -19.11 -16.59 -10.12
N SER A 73 -18.56 -15.53 -10.71
CA SER A 73 -18.44 -15.38 -12.17
C SER A 73 -17.06 -14.90 -12.60
N SER A 74 -16.55 -15.47 -13.71
CA SER A 74 -15.32 -15.01 -14.36
C SER A 74 -15.39 -13.54 -14.73
N TYR A 75 -14.39 -12.75 -14.33
CA TYR A 75 -14.32 -11.32 -14.61
C TYR A 75 -13.82 -11.04 -16.03
N ASP A 76 -14.46 -10.09 -16.68
CA ASP A 76 -13.93 -9.49 -17.91
C ASP A 76 -12.97 -8.36 -17.51
N LEU A 77 -11.67 -8.68 -17.43
CA LEU A 77 -10.62 -7.72 -17.06
C LEU A 77 -10.49 -6.56 -18.06
N ASP A 78 -11.10 -6.68 -19.25
CA ASP A 78 -11.16 -5.61 -20.24
C ASP A 78 -12.31 -4.63 -19.97
N LYS A 79 -13.15 -4.88 -18.96
CA LYS A 79 -14.31 -4.06 -18.56
C LYS A 79 -14.25 -3.63 -17.10
N LEU A 80 -13.14 -3.02 -16.70
CA LEU A 80 -12.96 -2.47 -15.36
C LEU A 80 -13.13 -0.96 -15.33
N TYR A 81 -13.85 -0.49 -14.33
CA TYR A 81 -14.20 0.92 -14.16
C TYR A 81 -14.02 1.37 -12.71
N LEU A 82 -13.57 2.60 -12.52
CA LEU A 82 -13.50 3.24 -11.22
C LEU A 82 -13.79 4.74 -11.32
N PHE A 83 -13.90 5.41 -10.16
CA PHE A 83 -14.09 6.84 -10.07
C PHE A 83 -12.74 7.57 -9.97
N ASP A 84 -12.49 8.53 -10.87
CA ASP A 84 -11.18 9.18 -10.99
C ASP A 84 -10.87 10.20 -9.89
N GLY A 85 -11.84 10.61 -9.07
CA GLY A 85 -11.61 11.52 -7.94
C GLY A 85 -10.73 10.95 -6.82
N PHE A 86 -10.29 9.69 -6.93
CA PHE A 86 -9.40 9.01 -5.98
C PHE A 86 -8.06 8.57 -6.58
N ILE A 87 -7.78 8.97 -7.82
CA ILE A 87 -6.50 8.70 -8.47
C ILE A 87 -5.80 10.02 -8.81
N THR A 88 -4.48 9.99 -8.89
CA THR A 88 -3.64 11.13 -9.28
C THR A 88 -2.76 10.70 -10.44
N SER A 89 -2.41 11.62 -11.35
CA SER A 89 -1.46 11.29 -12.43
C SER A 89 -0.14 10.81 -11.81
N LEU A 90 0.53 9.86 -12.47
CA LEU A 90 1.81 9.36 -11.95
C LEU A 90 2.84 10.49 -11.81
N GLU A 91 2.87 11.44 -12.74
CA GLU A 91 3.76 12.60 -12.71
C GLU A 91 3.51 13.49 -11.48
N ASP A 92 2.26 13.91 -11.25
CA ASP A 92 1.92 14.74 -10.08
C ASP A 92 2.20 14.00 -8.77
N TYR A 93 1.89 12.70 -8.74
CA TYR A 93 2.15 11.86 -7.58
C TYR A 93 3.66 11.78 -7.26
N LEU A 94 4.50 11.56 -8.27
CA LEU A 94 5.96 11.53 -8.11
C LEU A 94 6.50 12.88 -7.65
N ASN A 95 6.07 13.98 -8.27
CA ASN A 95 6.47 15.33 -7.91
C ASN A 95 6.12 15.65 -6.45
N GLU A 96 4.93 15.25 -5.98
CA GLU A 96 4.54 15.39 -4.58
C GLU A 96 5.49 14.64 -3.65
N LYS A 97 5.81 13.38 -3.96
CA LYS A 97 6.65 12.54 -3.09
C LYS A 97 8.09 13.01 -3.04
N GLU A 98 8.65 13.38 -4.19
CA GLU A 98 10.00 13.95 -4.27
C GLU A 98 10.09 15.27 -3.50
N LEU A 99 9.05 16.11 -3.56
CA LEU A 99 8.99 17.35 -2.78
C LEU A 99 8.98 17.05 -1.27
N ILE A 100 8.25 16.03 -0.81
CA ILE A 100 8.27 15.59 0.60
C ILE A 100 9.66 15.14 1.00
N ILE A 101 10.27 14.23 0.22
CA ILE A 101 11.59 13.64 0.50
C ILE A 101 12.69 14.70 0.52
N SER A 102 12.66 15.68 -0.40
CA SER A 102 13.69 16.72 -0.52
C SER A 102 13.87 17.58 0.73
N LYS A 103 12.87 17.62 1.62
CA LYS A 103 12.93 18.32 2.90
C LYS A 103 13.87 17.65 3.91
N TYR A 104 14.27 16.41 3.67
CA TYR A 104 15.05 15.60 4.60
C TYR A 104 16.44 15.33 4.04
N SER A 105 17.44 16.06 4.54
CA SER A 105 18.84 15.92 4.10
C SER A 105 19.42 14.51 4.31
N ALA A 106 18.88 13.74 5.26
CA ALA A 106 19.24 12.35 5.50
C ALA A 106 18.88 11.42 4.32
N LEU A 107 17.94 11.83 3.46
CA LEU A 107 17.46 11.06 2.32
C LEU A 107 18.05 11.53 0.98
N LYS A 108 19.01 12.46 0.99
CA LYS A 108 19.56 13.08 -0.24
C LYS A 108 20.20 12.09 -1.23
N ASN A 109 20.72 10.95 -0.74
CA ASN A 109 21.36 9.91 -1.54
C ASN A 109 20.40 8.74 -1.86
N TYR A 110 19.13 8.88 -1.51
CA TYR A 110 18.10 7.89 -1.78
C TYR A 110 17.24 8.36 -2.95
N TYR A 111 16.73 7.41 -3.72
CA TYR A 111 15.78 7.68 -4.80
C TYR A 111 14.55 6.79 -4.66
N LEU A 112 13.39 7.29 -5.10
CA LEU A 112 12.17 6.49 -5.11
C LEU A 112 12.34 5.26 -5.99
N ALA A 113 11.89 4.10 -5.51
CA ALA A 113 11.93 2.84 -6.23
C ALA A 113 10.78 2.78 -7.25
N LYS A 114 10.85 3.61 -8.29
CA LYS A 114 9.73 3.90 -9.20
C LYS A 114 9.32 2.71 -10.06
N ASP A 115 10.10 1.65 -10.17
CA ASP A 115 9.76 0.48 -10.98
C ASP A 115 8.78 -0.47 -10.28
N TYR A 116 8.67 -0.41 -8.96
CA TYR A 116 7.68 -1.20 -8.23
C TYR A 116 6.27 -0.69 -8.45
N ASN A 117 5.28 -1.58 -8.36
CA ASN A 117 3.88 -1.18 -8.43
C ASN A 117 3.51 -0.21 -7.29
N VAL A 118 3.89 -0.55 -6.06
CA VAL A 118 3.71 0.32 -4.89
C VAL A 118 5.08 0.74 -4.38
N PHE A 119 5.35 2.04 -4.39
CA PHE A 119 6.59 2.62 -3.88
C PHE A 119 6.37 3.73 -2.84
N ALA A 120 5.12 4.13 -2.61
CA ALA A 120 4.76 5.07 -1.56
C ALA A 120 3.38 4.73 -1.01
N LEU A 121 3.22 4.86 0.30
CA LEU A 121 1.99 4.61 1.03
C LEU A 121 1.79 5.68 2.10
N LYS A 122 0.53 5.86 2.51
CA LYS A 122 0.21 6.62 3.72
C LYS A 122 -0.64 5.81 4.69
N GLY A 123 -0.34 5.91 5.98
CA GLY A 123 -1.03 5.19 7.06
C GLY A 123 -0.67 5.75 8.42
N ASP A 124 -1.44 5.42 9.45
CA ASP A 124 -1.02 5.64 10.85
C ASP A 124 -0.21 4.42 11.28
N PHE A 125 1.13 4.49 11.22
CA PHE A 125 1.98 3.33 11.49
C PHE A 125 2.49 3.26 12.94
N PHE A 126 2.26 4.32 13.72
CA PHE A 126 2.75 4.44 15.11
C PHE A 126 1.64 4.52 16.16
N GLY A 127 0.38 4.66 15.76
CA GLY A 127 -0.79 4.64 16.64
C GLY A 127 -1.11 5.95 17.35
N ASP A 128 -0.62 7.07 16.83
CA ASP A 128 -0.92 8.40 17.35
C ASP A 128 -2.06 9.11 16.59
N GLY A 129 -2.64 8.44 15.59
CA GLY A 129 -3.72 8.98 14.76
C GLY A 129 -3.26 10.02 13.75
N ILE A 130 -1.95 10.26 13.61
CA ILE A 130 -1.38 11.10 12.58
C ILE A 130 -1.03 10.21 11.38
N GLN A 131 -1.27 10.73 10.17
CA GLN A 131 -0.96 10.01 8.95
C GLN A 131 0.52 10.20 8.62
N ASP A 132 1.24 9.10 8.50
CA ASP A 132 2.65 9.00 8.13
C ASP A 132 2.83 8.77 6.62
N ASP A 133 4.02 9.07 6.13
CA ASP A 133 4.46 8.68 4.78
C ASP A 133 5.43 7.49 4.86
N LEU A 134 5.21 6.46 4.05
CA LEU A 134 6.12 5.35 3.84
C LEU A 134 6.58 5.36 2.38
N PHE A 135 7.88 5.23 2.16
CA PHE A 135 8.51 5.16 0.85
C PHE A 135 9.34 3.90 0.71
N ARG A 136 9.21 3.23 -0.43
CA ARG A 136 10.21 2.31 -0.93
C ARG A 136 11.25 3.13 -1.68
N MET A 137 12.48 3.08 -1.20
CA MET A 137 13.59 3.85 -1.76
C MET A 137 14.77 2.94 -2.04
N ILE A 138 15.60 3.34 -2.98
CA ILE A 138 16.86 2.66 -3.28
C ILE A 138 18.00 3.52 -2.76
N ASP A 139 18.94 2.90 -2.05
CA ASP A 139 20.12 3.57 -1.52
C ASP A 139 21.25 3.69 -2.56
N GLU A 140 22.35 4.35 -2.18
CA GLU A 140 23.51 4.60 -3.06
C GLU A 140 24.21 3.32 -3.55
N ASN A 141 23.98 2.17 -2.89
CA ASN A 141 24.53 0.88 -3.28
C ASN A 141 23.57 0.07 -4.14
N GLY A 142 22.38 0.61 -4.44
CA GLY A 142 21.36 -0.07 -5.24
C GLY A 142 20.42 -0.96 -4.42
N SER A 143 20.53 -0.98 -3.09
CA SER A 143 19.65 -1.81 -2.26
C SER A 143 18.35 -1.11 -1.90
N VAL A 144 17.28 -1.89 -1.81
CA VAL A 144 15.94 -1.40 -1.47
C VAL A 144 15.78 -1.25 0.05
N ARG A 145 15.16 -0.15 0.44
CA ARG A 145 14.87 0.24 1.82
C ARG A 145 13.41 0.64 1.95
N ILE A 146 12.84 0.38 3.11
CA ILE A 146 11.56 0.97 3.51
C ILE A 146 11.87 2.14 4.45
N ILE A 147 11.53 3.35 4.02
CA ILE A 147 11.71 4.59 4.77
C ILE A 147 10.35 5.06 5.24
N ILE A 148 10.21 5.35 6.52
CA ILE A 148 8.97 5.80 7.14
C ILE A 148 9.22 7.16 7.79
N LEU A 149 8.48 8.16 7.34
CA LEU A 149 8.43 9.48 7.94
C LEU A 149 7.28 9.49 8.95
N ASN A 150 7.62 9.29 10.21
CA ASN A 150 6.68 9.43 11.33
C ASN A 150 6.38 10.92 11.52
N HIS A 151 5.17 11.35 11.20
CA HIS A 151 4.76 12.74 11.33
C HIS A 151 4.23 13.00 12.75
N GLN A 152 4.89 13.89 13.48
CA GLN A 152 4.51 14.29 14.85
C GLN A 152 4.18 15.79 14.89
N GLN A 153 3.54 16.24 15.97
CA GLN A 153 3.16 17.65 16.14
C GLN A 153 4.37 18.61 16.15
N ASP A 154 5.54 18.14 16.61
CA ASP A 154 6.77 18.92 16.78
C ASP A 154 7.82 18.67 15.68
N GLY A 155 7.48 17.88 14.66
CA GLY A 155 8.39 17.55 13.57
C GLY A 155 8.21 16.11 13.11
N SER A 156 9.03 15.67 12.15
CA SER A 156 8.96 14.29 11.65
C SER A 156 10.23 13.52 12.00
N LYS A 157 10.06 12.26 12.38
CA LYS A 157 11.16 11.32 12.63
C LYS A 157 11.28 10.36 11.46
N ILE A 158 12.52 10.05 11.09
CA ILE A 158 12.82 9.12 9.99
C ILE A 158 13.17 7.75 10.58
N TYR A 159 12.47 6.73 10.14
CA TYR A 159 12.78 5.33 10.40
C TYR A 159 13.15 4.67 9.08
N GLY A 160 14.18 3.81 9.09
CA GLY A 160 14.60 3.03 7.94
C GLY A 160 14.64 1.55 8.29
N LEU A 161 14.12 0.73 7.39
CA LEU A 161 14.27 -0.72 7.39
C LEU A 161 15.15 -1.12 6.22
N GLY A 162 15.99 -2.13 6.43
CA GLY A 162 17.02 -2.60 5.50
C GLY A 162 18.44 -2.25 5.95
N GLY A 163 19.39 -3.07 5.48
CA GLY A 163 20.81 -2.94 5.78
C GLY A 163 21.21 -3.37 7.20
N LEU A 164 22.43 -3.03 7.60
CA LEU A 164 23.06 -3.56 8.84
C LEU A 164 22.34 -3.22 10.15
N LYS A 165 21.46 -2.21 10.14
CA LYS A 165 20.72 -1.76 11.33
C LYS A 165 19.26 -2.23 11.32
N ASP A 166 18.88 -3.06 10.35
CA ASP A 166 17.53 -3.60 10.27
C ASP A 166 17.23 -4.50 11.49
N PRO A 167 16.10 -4.29 12.19
CA PRO A 167 15.76 -5.05 13.39
C PRO A 167 15.43 -6.53 13.12
N PHE A 168 15.23 -6.90 11.86
CA PHE A 168 14.88 -8.26 11.43
C PHE A 168 16.02 -8.92 10.64
N SER A 169 17.20 -8.29 10.60
CA SER A 169 18.35 -8.76 9.81
C SER A 169 18.08 -8.86 8.30
N ILE A 170 17.12 -8.10 7.79
CA ILE A 170 16.83 -8.03 6.36
C ILE A 170 17.76 -7.00 5.73
N ASN A 171 18.69 -7.48 4.89
CA ASN A 171 19.66 -6.61 4.22
C ASN A 171 19.07 -5.84 3.05
N ASP A 172 18.04 -6.36 2.38
CA ASP A 172 17.44 -5.75 1.20
C ASP A 172 15.93 -6.05 1.17
N TYR A 173 15.11 -5.01 0.99
CA TYR A 173 13.65 -5.11 0.96
C TYR A 173 13.10 -5.16 -0.47
N ASP A 174 13.84 -5.78 -1.38
CA ASP A 174 13.40 -6.12 -2.74
C ASP A 174 12.30 -7.21 -2.73
N PHE A 175 11.20 -6.87 -2.07
CA PHE A 175 9.99 -7.67 -1.99
C PHE A 175 9.02 -7.20 -3.08
N GLY A 176 8.51 -8.13 -3.90
CA GLY A 176 7.56 -7.79 -4.96
C GLY A 176 6.31 -7.06 -4.45
N VAL A 177 5.85 -7.40 -3.24
CA VAL A 177 4.63 -6.83 -2.63
C VAL A 177 4.99 -5.82 -1.53
N LEU A 178 4.27 -4.70 -1.53
CA LEU A 178 4.18 -3.74 -0.43
C LEU A 178 2.75 -3.25 -0.33
N SER A 179 2.13 -3.39 0.83
CA SER A 179 0.79 -2.86 1.07
C SER A 179 0.60 -2.40 2.51
N LYS A 180 -0.43 -1.58 2.70
CA LYS A 180 -0.89 -1.19 4.03
C LYS A 180 -1.93 -2.17 4.52
N VAL A 181 -1.78 -2.64 5.75
CA VAL A 181 -2.77 -3.45 6.44
C VAL A 181 -3.60 -2.57 7.37
N PRO A 182 -4.92 -2.45 7.15
CA PRO A 182 -5.75 -1.56 7.95
C PRO A 182 -5.79 -1.94 9.42
N LYS A 183 -5.89 -0.93 10.29
CA LYS A 183 -6.21 -1.14 11.71
C LYS A 183 -7.42 -2.05 11.91
N GLY A 184 -7.38 -2.85 12.98
CA GLY A 184 -8.41 -3.82 13.32
C GLY A 184 -8.33 -5.13 12.53
N THR A 185 -7.47 -5.24 11.52
CA THR A 185 -7.16 -6.52 10.88
C THR A 185 -6.49 -7.45 11.90
N THR A 186 -6.88 -8.72 11.92
CA THR A 186 -6.23 -9.73 12.75
C THR A 186 -4.97 -10.17 12.04
N LEU A 187 -3.81 -9.99 12.68
CA LEU A 187 -2.52 -10.42 12.19
C LEU A 187 -2.09 -11.68 12.96
N TRP A 188 -1.47 -12.61 12.27
CA TRP A 188 -0.91 -13.82 12.86
C TRP A 188 0.35 -14.24 12.08
N SER A 189 1.12 -15.19 12.61
CA SER A 189 2.12 -15.89 11.83
C SER A 189 1.48 -17.13 11.21
N ASN A 190 1.42 -17.21 9.88
CA ASN A 190 0.89 -18.39 9.17
C ASN A 190 1.92 -19.51 9.07
N TYR A 191 3.12 -19.31 9.63
CA TYR A 191 4.20 -20.27 9.65
C TYR A 191 4.86 -20.32 11.03
N ASP A 192 5.01 -21.52 11.57
CA ASP A 192 5.77 -21.84 12.79
C ASP A 192 6.11 -23.34 12.72
N ASP A 193 7.32 -23.64 12.26
CA ASP A 193 7.79 -24.98 11.82
C ASP A 193 7.01 -25.62 10.65
N ASP A 194 5.71 -25.33 10.51
CA ASP A 194 4.82 -25.74 9.42
C ASP A 194 3.77 -24.63 9.17
N PHE A 195 3.05 -24.74 8.05
CA PHE A 195 1.94 -23.85 7.72
C PHE A 195 0.80 -23.99 8.73
N ARG A 196 0.21 -22.85 9.13
CA ARG A 196 -0.88 -22.76 10.12
C ARG A 196 -1.99 -21.87 9.59
N GLU A 197 -3.22 -22.38 9.57
CA GLU A 197 -4.39 -21.54 9.32
C GLU A 197 -4.72 -20.69 10.55
N LEU A 198 -5.39 -19.55 10.35
CA LEU A 198 -5.80 -18.65 11.43
C LEU A 198 -6.56 -19.38 12.57
N LYS A 199 -7.37 -20.38 12.24
CA LYS A 199 -8.17 -21.15 13.22
C LYS A 199 -7.31 -21.99 14.15
N ASP A 200 -6.10 -22.34 13.72
CA ASP A 200 -5.16 -23.19 14.45
C ASP A 200 -4.18 -22.37 15.31
N VAL A 201 -4.12 -21.04 15.08
CA VAL A 201 -3.27 -20.13 15.86
C VAL A 201 -3.89 -19.82 17.22
N PRO A 202 -3.17 -20.04 18.33
CA PRO A 202 -3.63 -19.67 19.66
C PRO A 202 -4.01 -18.19 19.78
N LYS A 203 -5.11 -17.88 20.48
CA LYS A 203 -5.62 -16.49 20.61
C LYS A 203 -4.61 -15.50 21.18
N ASN A 204 -3.67 -15.97 22.00
CA ASN A 204 -2.62 -15.16 22.59
C ASN A 204 -1.48 -14.81 21.62
N GLU A 205 -1.39 -15.49 20.47
CA GLU A 205 -0.46 -15.16 19.38
C GLU A 205 -1.08 -14.17 18.37
N LEU A 206 -2.40 -14.05 18.35
CA LEU A 206 -3.09 -13.11 17.47
C LEU A 206 -2.79 -11.66 17.86
N VAL A 207 -2.45 -10.85 16.86
CA VAL A 207 -2.19 -9.42 17.02
C VAL A 207 -3.31 -8.63 16.37
N LYS A 208 -3.90 -7.69 17.11
CA LYS A 208 -4.90 -6.76 16.60
C LYS A 208 -4.52 -5.34 16.98
N LEU A 209 -4.24 -4.52 15.98
CA LEU A 209 -3.74 -3.16 16.15
C LEU A 209 -4.88 -2.16 16.00
N ASN A 210 -4.84 -1.05 16.75
CA ASN A 210 -5.73 0.09 16.57
C ASN A 210 -5.18 1.12 15.56
N TYR A 211 -4.09 0.77 14.88
CA TYR A 211 -3.39 1.53 13.84
C TYR A 211 -2.97 0.59 12.69
N ASP A 212 -2.48 1.17 11.60
CA ASP A 212 -2.15 0.45 10.38
C ASP A 212 -0.80 -0.29 10.52
N ALA A 213 -0.70 -1.46 9.88
CA ALA A 213 0.55 -2.21 9.74
C ALA A 213 1.03 -2.16 8.28
N ILE A 214 2.24 -2.66 8.05
CA ILE A 214 2.85 -2.78 6.72
C ILE A 214 2.91 -4.27 6.40
N TYR A 215 2.56 -4.65 5.18
CA TYR A 215 2.77 -5.99 4.67
C TYR A 215 3.78 -5.95 3.53
N VAL A 216 4.77 -6.83 3.60
CA VAL A 216 5.74 -7.06 2.53
C VAL A 216 5.78 -8.56 2.22
N HIS A 217 5.96 -8.91 0.96
CA HIS A 217 6.05 -10.32 0.56
C HIS A 217 6.85 -10.46 -0.73
N ASN A 218 7.67 -11.52 -0.80
CA ASN A 218 8.33 -11.91 -2.03
C ASN A 218 7.39 -12.81 -2.83
N ALA A 219 6.90 -12.33 -3.97
CA ALA A 219 5.92 -13.06 -4.77
C ALA A 219 6.45 -14.40 -5.31
N GLU A 220 7.77 -14.57 -5.44
CA GLU A 220 8.38 -15.72 -6.13
C GLU A 220 9.13 -16.70 -5.21
N ALA A 221 9.40 -16.31 -3.96
CA ALA A 221 10.04 -17.16 -2.97
C ALA A 221 9.30 -16.96 -1.65
N CYS A 222 8.59 -17.97 -1.16
CA CYS A 222 7.84 -17.93 0.10
C CYS A 222 8.63 -17.15 1.16
N GLY A 223 8.07 -16.04 1.64
CA GLY A 223 8.83 -15.10 2.44
C GLY A 223 8.26 -13.70 2.43
N GLY A 224 7.54 -13.37 3.50
CA GLY A 224 7.03 -12.05 3.77
C GLY A 224 6.59 -11.95 5.21
N GLY A 225 5.90 -10.86 5.52
CA GLY A 225 5.43 -10.66 6.87
C GLY A 225 4.73 -9.34 7.08
N TYR A 226 4.07 -9.27 8.23
CA TYR A 226 3.54 -8.03 8.77
C TYR A 226 4.62 -7.34 9.60
N ILE A 227 4.87 -6.08 9.27
CA ILE A 227 5.73 -5.17 10.04
C ILE A 227 4.84 -4.18 10.77
N PHE A 228 5.03 -4.05 12.08
CA PHE A 228 4.26 -3.10 12.89
C PHE A 228 5.05 -2.56 14.08
N TRP A 229 4.73 -1.33 14.47
CA TRP A 229 5.29 -0.72 15.66
C TRP A 229 4.56 -1.21 16.90
N LYS A 230 5.26 -1.70 17.93
CA LYS A 230 4.67 -2.04 19.23
C LYS A 230 5.74 -2.02 20.30
N ASN A 231 5.42 -1.47 21.48
CA ASN A 231 6.34 -1.34 22.61
C ASN A 231 7.65 -0.62 22.22
N ASN A 232 7.54 0.48 21.47
CA ASN A 232 8.64 1.31 21.00
C ASN A 232 9.68 0.60 20.13
N LYS A 233 9.28 -0.44 19.40
CA LYS A 233 10.12 -1.14 18.43
C LYS A 233 9.29 -1.67 17.26
N TRP A 234 9.98 -1.94 16.15
CA TRP A 234 9.42 -2.71 15.03
C TRP A 234 9.32 -4.18 15.40
N ASN A 235 8.23 -4.81 14.99
CA ASN A 235 7.96 -6.23 15.17
C ASN A 235 7.62 -6.83 13.80
N TRP A 236 7.95 -8.12 13.64
CA TRP A 236 7.70 -8.91 12.45
C TRP A 236 6.81 -10.09 12.80
N LEU A 237 5.79 -10.35 11.98
CA LEU A 237 5.04 -11.61 11.98
C LEU A 237 5.20 -12.26 10.62
N GLN A 238 5.75 -13.47 10.61
CA GLN A 238 6.08 -14.21 9.39
C GLN A 238 4.82 -14.54 8.58
N GLN A 239 4.92 -14.41 7.26
CA GLN A 239 3.95 -14.87 6.28
C GLN A 239 4.70 -15.66 5.20
N GLU A 240 4.39 -16.95 5.05
CA GLU A 240 4.86 -17.82 3.96
C GLU A 240 3.77 -18.13 2.93
#